data_AF-A0A2A4NWQ7-F1
#
_entry.id   AF-A0A2A4NWQ7-F1
#
_cell.length_a   1.000
_cell.length_b   1.000
_cell.length_c   1.000
_cell.angle_alpha   90.00
_cell.angle_beta   90.00
_cell.angle_gamma   90.00
#
_symmetry.space_group_name_H-M   'P 1'
#
loop_
_entity.id
_entity.type
_entity.pdbx_description
1 polymer ?
#
loop_
_entity_poly.entity_id
_entity_poly.type
_entity_poly.pdbx_seq_one_letter_code
_entity_poly.pdbx_strand_id
1 'polypeptide(L)'
;ITWGLEPLGATRVPVELLARPGHELTDKTETQKLYLSIGGAEGEEARVEWLDIGMKNRRQAHLQTFRSNIDGTVQQYALVPPIDDSSMEGERGLVLSLHGAGVKPMNQAGCFTPKKEWWIACPTNRSPYGFDWQDWGRLDAYEVRDAVLARFDLPDDKVALTGHSMGGHGTWHLAVNDPDAWCALAPSAGWCSFDTYGSRPEGSLRQLWHGADGASDTLSLLANLQTKPLFILHGEADDNVPVSEAENMAAACEQLGIDFSIHLEPGAGHWWGNQCMDWPGIFDSFAGKRIPQSPLQLDFRTADPVIDSSHHWLTVEQPLRYGEISHISAKRAKNGSGAAITTENIRMFKVDLPLQRVNIDGQEFQSIEAGPHGLWFVRQGGLEDEQTIWELRHGGPSSGEKNPGRSGPFKRAFDRNFVLVYGSRGTESETAELLARARYDSEVWFYRANGHARLCSDQEFLDPEHQEDFTERNVILYGNADNNAAWETVLAADAPIQVHANKLTLGAESWQGDDLAATFVLPRKGEHHTLVGVFASTGTAGARLGYTLAPFISGVGYPDYAVFNSKVLESGDDAILAAGWWNQSWGHGEEAGAMEIR
;
A
#
# COMPACT_ATOMS: atom_id res chain seq x y z
N ILE A 1 -2.75 -6.65 28.05
CA ILE A 1 -1.60 -5.92 27.46
C ILE A 1 -0.69 -5.53 28.61
N THR A 2 0.34 -6.34 28.84
CA THR A 2 1.44 -6.03 29.75
C THR A 2 2.25 -4.92 29.09
N TRP A 3 2.00 -3.68 29.51
CA TRP A 3 2.71 -2.50 28.99
C TRP A 3 4.13 -2.47 29.55
N GLY A 4 5.12 -2.83 28.73
CA GLY A 4 6.49 -2.39 28.90
C GLY A 4 6.78 -1.32 27.84
N LEU A 5 7.05 -0.08 28.25
CA LEU A 5 7.66 0.88 27.34
C LEU A 5 9.08 0.38 27.06
N GLU A 6 9.34 -0.02 25.82
CA GLU A 6 10.69 -0.36 25.37
C GLU A 6 11.63 0.82 25.67
N PRO A 7 12.89 0.59 26.10
CA PRO A 7 13.85 1.67 26.29
C PRO A 7 13.95 2.55 25.03
N LEU A 8 13.78 3.86 25.20
CA LEU A 8 13.72 4.85 24.11
C LEU A 8 12.54 4.69 23.12
N GLY A 9 11.59 3.81 23.42
CA GLY A 9 10.36 3.65 22.66
C GLY A 9 9.35 4.77 22.94
N ALA A 10 8.58 5.14 21.91
CA ALA A 10 7.42 6.02 22.04
C ALA A 10 6.15 5.23 21.76
N THR A 11 5.15 5.36 22.63
CA THR A 11 3.84 4.73 22.47
C THR A 11 2.75 5.79 22.47
N ARG A 12 1.73 5.58 21.64
CA ARG A 12 0.53 6.42 21.63
C ARG A 12 -0.64 5.66 22.22
N VAL A 13 -1.24 6.25 23.25
CA VAL A 13 -2.41 5.70 23.93
C VAL A 13 -3.64 6.52 23.51
N PRO A 14 -4.64 5.93 22.85
CA PRO A 14 -5.87 6.63 22.56
C PRO A 14 -6.69 6.76 23.84
N VAL A 15 -7.23 7.94 24.10
CA VAL A 15 -8.11 8.21 25.25
C VAL A 15 -9.42 8.78 24.73
N GLU A 16 -10.54 8.18 25.12
CA GLU A 16 -11.85 8.70 24.79
C GLU A 16 -12.19 9.90 25.69
N LEU A 17 -12.44 11.06 25.07
CA LEU A 17 -12.83 12.27 25.78
C LEU A 17 -14.33 12.51 25.56
N LEU A 18 -15.12 12.31 26.61
CA LEU A 18 -16.56 12.55 26.59
C LEU A 18 -16.89 13.92 27.20
N ALA A 19 -17.71 14.69 26.50
CA ALA A 19 -18.30 15.89 27.08
C ALA A 19 -19.30 15.52 28.19
N ARG A 20 -19.44 16.38 29.19
CA ARG A 20 -20.44 16.17 30.25
C ARG A 20 -21.86 16.19 29.64
N PRO A 21 -22.80 15.36 30.12
CA PRO A 21 -24.18 15.40 29.65
C PRO A 21 -24.78 16.82 29.71
N GLY A 22 -25.40 17.26 28.62
CA GLY A 22 -26.01 18.59 28.52
C GLY A 22 -25.03 19.75 28.27
N HIS A 23 -23.73 19.49 28.08
CA HIS A 23 -22.79 20.51 27.67
C HIS A 23 -22.97 20.84 26.17
N GLU A 24 -23.35 22.08 25.87
CA GLU A 24 -23.47 22.58 24.49
C GLU A 24 -22.18 23.29 24.08
N LEU A 25 -21.63 22.89 22.93
CA LEU A 25 -20.45 23.52 22.35
C LEU A 25 -20.87 24.74 21.54
N THR A 26 -20.30 25.90 21.86
CA THR A 26 -20.50 27.11 21.07
C THR A 26 -19.66 27.06 19.79
N ASP A 27 -19.94 27.96 18.83
CA ASP A 27 -19.12 28.08 17.62
C ASP A 27 -17.75 28.76 17.91
N LYS A 28 -17.54 29.27 19.13
CA LYS A 28 -16.24 29.76 19.58
C LYS A 28 -15.45 28.60 20.17
N THR A 29 -14.19 28.47 19.75
CA THR A 29 -13.26 27.54 20.38
C THR A 29 -13.04 27.94 21.84
N GLU A 30 -13.40 27.05 22.76
CA GLU A 30 -13.16 27.22 24.19
C GLU A 30 -12.05 26.28 24.64
N THR A 31 -11.04 26.80 25.34
CA THR A 31 -9.97 25.98 25.90
C THR A 31 -10.43 25.36 27.21
N GLN A 32 -10.37 24.03 27.30
CA GLN A 32 -10.58 23.29 28.54
C GLN A 32 -9.27 22.72 29.04
N LYS A 33 -9.15 22.61 30.36
CA LYS A 33 -8.00 21.94 31.00
C LYS A 33 -8.31 20.47 31.22
N LEU A 34 -7.56 19.60 30.56
CA LEU A 34 -7.55 18.18 30.83
C LEU A 34 -6.50 17.87 31.90
N TYR A 35 -6.92 17.11 32.90
CA TYR A 35 -6.05 16.55 33.93
C TYR A 35 -5.54 15.19 33.47
N LEU A 36 -4.22 15.04 33.33
CA LEU A 36 -3.58 13.76 33.02
C LEU A 36 -2.74 13.33 34.23
N SER A 37 -2.97 12.11 34.71
CA SER A 37 -2.18 11.49 35.77
C SER A 37 -1.56 10.20 35.25
N ILE A 38 -0.23 10.13 35.30
CA ILE A 38 0.58 9.02 34.80
C ILE A 38 1.27 8.37 35.99
N GLY A 39 0.82 7.18 36.39
CA GLY A 39 1.43 6.37 37.46
C GLY A 39 2.59 5.51 36.94
N GLY A 40 3.62 5.35 37.77
CA GLY A 40 4.70 4.36 37.59
C GLY A 40 4.40 3.03 38.29
N ALA A 41 5.42 2.19 38.48
CA ALA A 41 5.31 0.88 39.14
C ALA A 41 4.70 0.98 40.56
N GLU A 42 4.24 -0.14 41.12
CA GLU A 42 3.58 -0.19 42.42
C GLU A 42 4.42 0.52 43.51
N GLY A 43 3.92 1.65 44.03
CA GLY A 43 4.61 2.47 45.04
C GLY A 43 5.21 3.80 44.55
N GLU A 44 5.16 4.11 43.25
CA GLU A 44 5.59 5.42 42.72
C GLU A 44 4.43 6.44 42.69
N GLU A 45 4.71 7.70 43.04
CA GLU A 45 3.73 8.78 42.92
C GLU A 45 3.44 9.08 41.44
N ALA A 46 2.17 9.25 41.10
CA ALA A 46 1.78 9.59 39.74
C ALA A 46 2.23 11.00 39.37
N ARG A 47 2.89 11.13 38.21
CA ARG A 47 3.16 12.43 37.60
C ARG A 47 1.86 13.02 37.08
N VAL A 48 1.62 14.29 37.37
CA VAL A 48 0.42 15.02 36.94
C VAL A 48 0.81 16.10 35.93
N GLU A 49 0.07 16.15 34.83
CA GLU A 49 0.19 17.18 33.80
C GLU A 49 -1.20 17.77 33.50
N TRP A 50 -1.24 19.07 33.25
CA TRP A 50 -2.45 19.76 32.78
C TRP A 50 -2.28 20.09 31.29
N LEU A 51 -3.24 19.67 30.48
CA LEU A 51 -3.23 19.89 29.03
C LEU A 51 -4.36 20.86 28.65
N ASP A 52 -4.04 21.90 27.89
CA ASP A 52 -5.03 22.78 27.31
C ASP A 52 -5.56 22.17 26.00
N ILE A 53 -6.85 21.86 25.95
CA ILE A 53 -7.51 21.26 24.79
C ILE A 53 -8.60 22.22 24.30
N GLY A 54 -8.50 22.62 23.03
CA GLY A 54 -9.53 23.41 22.38
C GLY A 54 -10.75 22.55 22.05
N MET A 55 -11.90 22.90 22.62
CA MET A 55 -13.18 22.31 22.24
C MET A 55 -13.70 22.98 20.98
N LYS A 56 -14.11 22.16 20.01
CA LYS A 56 -14.69 22.61 18.74
C LYS A 56 -16.08 22.03 18.57
N ASN A 57 -16.99 22.82 18.00
CA ASN A 57 -18.27 22.31 17.54
C ASN A 57 -18.04 21.21 16.48
N ARG A 58 -18.88 20.17 16.47
CA ARG A 58 -18.87 19.08 15.48
C ARG A 58 -18.95 19.54 14.02
N ARG A 59 -19.31 20.80 13.78
CA ARG A 59 -19.39 21.45 12.45
C ARG A 59 -18.09 22.14 12.02
N GLN A 60 -17.11 22.24 12.90
CA GLN A 60 -15.82 22.87 12.62
C GLN A 60 -14.79 21.82 12.22
N ALA A 61 -13.80 22.24 11.42
CA ALA A 61 -12.70 21.36 11.07
C ALA A 61 -11.91 20.93 12.32
N HIS A 62 -11.69 19.62 12.48
CA HIS A 62 -11.08 19.03 13.66
C HIS A 62 -10.24 17.79 13.34
N LEU A 63 -9.38 17.39 14.27
CA LEU A 63 -8.63 16.14 14.18
C LEU A 63 -9.46 14.99 14.74
N GLN A 64 -9.31 13.82 14.13
CA GLN A 64 -9.74 12.54 14.67
C GLN A 64 -8.58 11.56 14.66
N THR A 65 -8.66 10.56 15.52
CA THR A 65 -7.66 9.48 15.64
C THR A 65 -8.28 8.13 15.33
N PHE A 66 -7.49 7.22 14.79
CA PHE A 66 -7.85 5.83 14.55
C PHE A 66 -6.65 4.92 14.87
N ARG A 67 -6.88 3.61 14.99
CA ARG A 67 -5.80 2.63 15.14
C ARG A 67 -5.53 2.00 13.79
N SER A 68 -4.28 2.08 13.32
CA SER A 68 -3.84 1.53 12.04
C SER A 68 -3.65 0.02 12.12
N ASN A 69 -4.09 -0.70 11.10
CA ASN A 69 -3.88 -2.13 10.89
C ASN A 69 -2.49 -2.44 10.32
N ILE A 70 -1.77 -1.43 9.82
CA ILE A 70 -0.40 -1.58 9.30
C ILE A 70 0.55 -1.98 10.43
N ASP A 71 0.46 -1.31 11.57
CA ASP A 71 1.41 -1.45 12.70
C ASP A 71 0.77 -1.35 14.09
N GLY A 72 -0.56 -1.25 14.17
CA GLY A 72 -1.29 -1.22 15.44
C GLY A 72 -1.23 0.13 16.16
N THR A 73 -0.56 1.14 15.61
CA THR A 73 -0.39 2.44 16.26
C THR A 73 -1.58 3.38 16.06
N VAL A 74 -1.69 4.38 16.95
CA VAL A 74 -2.68 5.45 16.79
C VAL A 74 -2.18 6.49 15.79
N GLN A 75 -2.96 6.67 14.73
CA GLN A 75 -2.78 7.68 13.70
C GLN A 75 -3.91 8.73 13.77
N GLN A 76 -3.78 9.79 12.99
CA GLN A 76 -4.74 10.89 12.98
C GLN A 76 -5.04 11.38 11.56
N TYR A 77 -6.17 12.05 11.39
CA TYR A 77 -6.53 12.77 10.18
C TYR A 77 -7.34 14.00 10.55
N ALA A 78 -7.44 14.98 9.65
CA ALA A 78 -8.35 16.11 9.82
C ALA A 78 -9.64 15.88 9.05
N LEU A 79 -10.73 16.43 9.55
CA LEU A 79 -12.05 16.32 8.96
C LEU A 79 -12.66 17.71 8.82
N VAL A 80 -13.23 18.02 7.66
CA VAL A 80 -14.09 19.17 7.41
C VAL A 80 -15.53 18.67 7.29
N PRO A 81 -16.39 18.95 8.28
CA PRO A 81 -17.79 18.60 8.22
C PRO A 81 -18.54 19.37 7.12
N PRO A 82 -19.57 18.78 6.50
CA PRO A 82 -20.40 19.46 5.54
C PRO A 82 -21.25 20.56 6.21
N ILE A 83 -21.78 21.46 5.39
CA ILE A 83 -22.82 22.39 5.82
C ILE A 83 -24.04 21.60 6.30
N ASP A 84 -24.64 22.09 7.38
CA ASP A 84 -25.87 21.54 7.94
C ASP A 84 -27.04 21.79 6.98
N ASP A 85 -27.43 20.75 6.23
CA ASP A 85 -28.48 20.80 5.23
C ASP A 85 -29.20 19.44 5.21
N SER A 86 -30.43 19.43 5.72
CA SER A 86 -31.26 18.22 5.80
C SER A 86 -31.64 17.67 4.42
N SER A 87 -31.50 18.45 3.35
CA SER A 87 -31.75 17.95 1.99
C SER A 87 -30.68 16.98 1.51
N MET A 88 -29.57 16.82 2.24
CA MET A 88 -28.45 15.93 1.90
C MET A 88 -28.35 14.71 2.83
N GLU A 89 -29.33 14.51 3.71
CA GLU A 89 -29.36 13.33 4.57
C GLU A 89 -29.39 12.06 3.72
N GLY A 90 -28.44 11.14 3.95
CA GLY A 90 -28.25 9.92 3.15
C GLY A 90 -27.59 10.10 1.77
N GLU A 91 -27.35 11.34 1.32
CA GLU A 91 -26.83 11.65 -0.02
C GLU A 91 -25.41 12.24 0.00
N ARG A 92 -24.82 12.41 1.19
CA ARG A 92 -23.46 12.94 1.34
C ARG A 92 -22.42 11.92 0.89
N GLY A 93 -21.35 12.40 0.27
CA GLY A 93 -20.18 11.61 -0.06
C GLY A 93 -18.96 12.03 0.74
N LEU A 94 -17.83 11.45 0.38
CA LEU A 94 -16.51 11.76 0.93
C LEU A 94 -15.59 12.34 -0.15
N VAL A 95 -14.87 13.40 0.16
CA VAL A 95 -13.67 13.83 -0.57
C VAL A 95 -12.46 13.48 0.28
N LEU A 96 -11.57 12.65 -0.23
CA LEU A 96 -10.27 12.43 0.37
C LEU A 96 -9.29 13.46 -0.22
N SER A 97 -8.70 14.29 0.64
CA SER A 97 -7.76 15.33 0.24
C SER A 97 -6.35 15.04 0.73
N LEU A 98 -5.48 14.66 -0.20
CA LEU A 98 -4.09 14.31 0.05
C LEU A 98 -3.23 15.58 0.16
N HIS A 99 -2.45 15.67 1.22
CA HIS A 99 -1.62 16.84 1.49
C HIS A 99 -0.30 16.84 0.70
N GLY A 100 0.22 18.04 0.44
CA GLY A 100 1.57 18.26 -0.09
C GLY A 100 2.67 18.01 0.94
N ALA A 101 3.94 17.96 0.50
CA ALA A 101 5.07 17.68 1.36
C ALA A 101 5.17 18.67 2.55
N GLY A 102 5.29 18.14 3.77
CA GLY A 102 5.42 18.93 4.99
C GLY A 102 4.11 19.50 5.56
N VAL A 103 2.98 19.30 4.88
CA VAL A 103 1.68 19.91 5.27
C VAL A 103 0.99 19.07 6.34
N LYS A 104 0.60 19.73 7.45
CA LYS A 104 -0.20 19.08 8.50
C LYS A 104 -1.65 18.89 8.06
N PRO A 105 -2.35 17.83 8.49
CA PRO A 105 -3.72 17.55 8.05
C PRO A 105 -4.70 18.69 8.38
N MET A 106 -4.54 19.38 9.51
CA MET A 106 -5.38 20.54 9.83
C MET A 106 -5.11 21.77 8.96
N ASN A 107 -3.89 21.93 8.43
CA ASN A 107 -3.60 23.01 7.49
C ASN A 107 -4.26 22.71 6.15
N GLN A 108 -4.18 21.45 5.69
CA GLN A 108 -4.90 20.96 4.50
C GLN A 108 -6.41 21.18 4.64
N ALA A 109 -7.01 20.74 5.76
CA ALA A 109 -8.42 20.95 6.05
C ALA A 109 -8.80 22.44 6.09
N GLY A 110 -7.89 23.30 6.55
CA GLY A 110 -8.08 24.76 6.60
C GLY A 110 -8.13 25.44 5.23
N CYS A 111 -7.77 24.76 4.14
CA CYS A 111 -7.92 25.29 2.80
C CYS A 111 -9.38 25.26 2.32
N PHE A 112 -10.21 24.38 2.88
CA PHE A 112 -11.54 24.15 2.38
C PHE A 112 -12.60 24.99 3.09
N THR A 113 -13.49 25.58 2.30
CA THR A 113 -14.81 25.98 2.76
C THR A 113 -15.72 24.74 2.89
N PRO A 114 -16.50 24.58 3.98
CA PRO A 114 -17.45 23.47 4.13
C PRO A 114 -18.38 23.34 2.92
N LYS A 115 -18.60 22.11 2.46
CA LYS A 115 -19.44 21.82 1.30
C LYS A 115 -20.79 21.26 1.72
N LYS A 116 -21.81 21.43 0.87
CA LYS A 116 -23.14 20.85 1.13
C LYS A 116 -23.12 19.32 0.99
N GLU A 117 -22.50 18.81 -0.07
CA GLU A 117 -22.56 17.38 -0.43
C GLU A 117 -21.44 16.52 0.17
N TRP A 118 -20.38 17.13 0.69
CA TRP A 118 -19.13 16.41 0.94
C TRP A 118 -18.65 16.58 2.37
N TRP A 119 -18.39 15.46 3.03
CA TRP A 119 -17.34 15.41 4.05
C TRP A 119 -15.98 15.51 3.35
N ILE A 120 -15.01 16.20 3.96
CA ILE A 120 -13.63 16.21 3.46
C ILE A 120 -12.72 15.65 4.53
N ALA A 121 -11.98 14.59 4.21
CA ALA A 121 -10.99 14.01 5.10
C ALA A 121 -9.57 14.26 4.56
N CYS A 122 -8.66 14.66 5.45
CA CYS A 122 -7.27 14.94 5.14
C CYS A 122 -6.38 13.95 5.93
N PRO A 123 -5.99 12.80 5.33
CA PRO A 123 -5.07 11.84 5.93
C PRO A 123 -3.68 12.44 6.17
N THR A 124 -2.75 11.67 6.74
CA THR A 124 -1.41 12.16 7.14
C THR A 124 -0.26 11.62 6.32
N ASN A 125 -0.52 10.71 5.37
CA ASN A 125 0.54 9.98 4.68
C ASN A 125 1.51 9.34 5.69
N ARG A 126 0.99 8.95 6.86
CA ARG A 126 1.77 8.61 8.07
C ARG A 126 2.56 9.78 8.69
N SER A 127 3.41 10.47 7.93
CA SER A 127 4.26 11.58 8.40
C SER A 127 4.31 12.74 7.38
N PRO A 128 4.91 13.91 7.72
CA PRO A 128 4.84 15.09 6.85
C PRO A 128 5.31 14.88 5.41
N TYR A 129 6.30 13.99 5.20
CA TYR A 129 6.71 13.53 3.87
C TYR A 129 6.25 12.09 3.61
N GLY A 130 6.15 11.29 4.67
CA GLY A 130 5.55 9.97 4.63
C GLY A 130 6.21 9.07 3.60
N PHE A 131 5.36 8.54 2.74
CA PHE A 131 5.70 7.66 1.63
C PHE A 131 5.23 8.20 0.29
N ASP A 132 5.14 9.53 0.13
CA ASP A 132 4.71 10.15 -1.13
C ASP A 132 3.34 9.64 -1.61
N TRP A 133 2.47 9.20 -0.69
CA TRP A 133 1.19 8.53 -0.95
C TRP A 133 1.28 7.19 -1.68
N GLN A 134 2.48 6.61 -1.77
CA GLN A 134 2.73 5.23 -2.21
C GLN A 134 2.85 4.31 -0.99
N ASP A 135 2.97 3.00 -1.23
CA ASP A 135 3.17 1.98 -0.17
C ASP A 135 2.22 2.18 1.05
N TRP A 136 2.78 2.44 2.24
CA TRP A 136 2.03 2.64 3.47
C TRP A 136 1.34 4.00 3.56
N GLY A 137 1.78 4.98 2.76
CA GLY A 137 1.08 6.25 2.57
C GLY A 137 -0.26 6.07 1.87
N ARG A 138 -0.28 5.18 0.85
CA ARG A 138 -1.51 4.73 0.18
C ARG A 138 -2.44 4.02 1.16
N LEU A 139 -1.91 3.09 1.96
CA LEU A 139 -2.70 2.38 2.96
C LEU A 139 -3.28 3.32 4.02
N ASP A 140 -2.52 4.32 4.52
CA ASP A 140 -3.03 5.36 5.44
C ASP A 140 -4.23 6.11 4.85
N ALA A 141 -4.19 6.42 3.56
CA ALA A 141 -5.29 7.07 2.86
C ALA A 141 -6.56 6.20 2.84
N TYR A 142 -6.43 4.89 2.59
CA TYR A 142 -7.54 3.95 2.62
C TYR A 142 -8.07 3.69 4.02
N GLU A 143 -7.21 3.58 5.04
CA GLU A 143 -7.66 3.45 6.43
C GLU A 143 -8.49 4.67 6.87
N VAL A 144 -8.09 5.87 6.45
CA VAL A 144 -8.87 7.09 6.70
C VAL A 144 -10.17 7.11 5.91
N ARG A 145 -10.16 6.73 4.63
CA ARG A 145 -11.37 6.59 3.81
C ARG A 145 -12.37 5.68 4.53
N ASP A 146 -11.97 4.46 4.85
CA ASP A 146 -12.83 3.44 5.42
C ASP A 146 -13.32 3.82 6.81
N ALA A 147 -12.46 4.42 7.65
CA ALA A 147 -12.84 4.92 8.96
C ALA A 147 -13.92 6.01 8.87
N VAL A 148 -13.83 6.91 7.90
CA VAL A 148 -14.81 8.00 7.71
C VAL A 148 -16.11 7.48 7.12
N LEU A 149 -16.04 6.60 6.10
CA LEU A 149 -17.22 5.95 5.53
C LEU A 149 -18.02 5.21 6.61
N ALA A 150 -17.35 4.35 7.40
CA ALA A 150 -17.99 3.59 8.46
C ALA A 150 -18.52 4.48 9.60
N ARG A 151 -17.79 5.52 9.99
CA ARG A 151 -18.19 6.40 11.10
C ARG A 151 -19.45 7.19 10.80
N PHE A 152 -19.65 7.60 9.55
CA PHE A 152 -20.74 8.48 9.15
C PHE A 152 -21.78 7.79 8.24
N ASP A 153 -21.68 6.48 8.06
CA ASP A 153 -22.57 5.67 7.21
C ASP A 153 -22.68 6.26 5.79
N LEU A 154 -21.53 6.60 5.21
CA LEU A 154 -21.46 7.19 3.88
C LEU A 154 -21.41 6.09 2.81
N PRO A 155 -22.03 6.30 1.64
CA PRO A 155 -21.93 5.38 0.53
C PRO A 155 -20.49 5.27 0.02
N ASP A 156 -20.04 4.03 -0.20
CA ASP A 156 -18.73 3.69 -0.76
C ASP A 156 -18.62 4.01 -2.25
N ASP A 157 -19.75 4.12 -2.96
CA ASP A 157 -19.80 4.51 -4.37
C ASP A 157 -19.69 6.04 -4.60
N LYS A 158 -19.60 6.87 -3.55
CA LYS A 158 -19.54 8.33 -3.63
C LYS A 158 -18.32 8.90 -2.90
N VAL A 159 -17.14 8.50 -3.36
CA VAL A 159 -15.85 8.96 -2.83
C VAL A 159 -15.06 9.64 -3.94
N ALA A 160 -14.68 10.91 -3.77
CA ALA A 160 -13.83 11.65 -4.69
C ALA A 160 -12.42 11.86 -4.12
N LEU A 161 -11.44 12.06 -4.99
CA LEU A 161 -10.03 12.20 -4.62
C LEU A 161 -9.42 13.49 -5.16
N THR A 162 -8.67 14.20 -4.32
CA THR A 162 -7.91 15.40 -4.71
C THR A 162 -6.66 15.55 -3.85
N GLY A 163 -5.73 16.41 -4.27
CA GLY A 163 -4.51 16.69 -3.52
C GLY A 163 -3.64 17.71 -4.25
N HIS A 164 -2.72 18.33 -3.51
CA HIS A 164 -1.76 19.31 -4.06
C HIS A 164 -0.32 18.82 -3.95
N SER A 165 0.52 19.09 -4.96
CA SER A 165 1.95 18.75 -4.95
C SER A 165 2.15 17.24 -4.77
N MET A 166 2.78 16.80 -3.67
CA MET A 166 2.84 15.39 -3.27
C MET A 166 1.46 14.73 -3.21
N GLY A 167 0.43 15.44 -2.73
CA GLY A 167 -0.95 14.96 -2.75
C GLY A 167 -1.56 14.93 -4.16
N GLY A 168 -1.09 15.78 -5.06
CA GLY A 168 -1.48 15.72 -6.48
C GLY A 168 -0.91 14.48 -7.15
N HIS A 169 0.36 14.15 -6.87
CA HIS A 169 0.96 12.86 -7.26
C HIS A 169 0.19 11.68 -6.65
N GLY A 170 -0.11 11.74 -5.35
CA GLY A 170 -0.94 10.73 -4.68
C GLY A 170 -2.32 10.57 -5.32
N THR A 171 -2.92 11.66 -5.81
CA THR A 171 -4.21 11.61 -6.49
C THR A 171 -4.12 10.78 -7.77
N TRP A 172 -3.06 10.98 -8.56
CA TRP A 172 -2.81 10.13 -9.72
C TRP A 172 -2.53 8.68 -9.32
N HIS A 173 -1.59 8.48 -8.39
CA HIS A 173 -1.12 7.15 -8.00
C HIS A 173 -2.24 6.28 -7.41
N LEU A 174 -3.04 6.79 -6.48
CA LEU A 174 -4.17 6.05 -5.89
C LEU A 174 -5.26 5.77 -6.93
N ALA A 175 -5.50 6.71 -7.85
CA ALA A 175 -6.57 6.56 -8.84
C ALA A 175 -6.26 5.49 -9.89
N VAL A 176 -5.04 5.46 -10.41
CA VAL A 176 -4.67 4.46 -11.42
C VAL A 176 -4.52 3.06 -10.82
N ASN A 177 -4.15 2.97 -9.53
CA ASN A 177 -3.98 1.71 -8.82
C ASN A 177 -5.25 1.24 -8.08
N ASP A 178 -6.36 1.96 -8.12
CA ASP A 178 -7.67 1.52 -7.60
C ASP A 178 -8.72 2.46 -8.19
N PRO A 179 -9.04 2.34 -9.48
CA PRO A 179 -9.97 3.26 -10.14
C PRO A 179 -11.35 3.21 -9.47
N ASP A 180 -11.74 2.07 -8.90
CA ASP A 180 -13.09 1.84 -8.38
C ASP A 180 -13.31 2.32 -6.96
N ALA A 181 -12.26 2.73 -6.26
CA ALA A 181 -12.38 3.52 -5.04
C ALA A 181 -12.90 4.95 -5.27
N TRP A 182 -12.90 5.46 -6.51
CA TRP A 182 -13.12 6.88 -6.78
C TRP A 182 -14.21 7.14 -7.83
N CYS A 183 -15.14 8.04 -7.51
CA CYS A 183 -16.19 8.52 -8.41
C CYS A 183 -15.76 9.74 -9.24
N ALA A 184 -14.75 10.49 -8.80
CA ALA A 184 -14.18 11.64 -9.50
C ALA A 184 -12.79 12.01 -8.93
N LEU A 185 -11.96 12.65 -9.75
CA LEU A 185 -10.55 12.90 -9.50
C LEU A 185 -10.19 14.35 -9.79
N ALA A 186 -9.41 14.99 -8.91
CA ALA A 186 -8.86 16.32 -9.16
C ALA A 186 -7.43 16.48 -8.64
N PRO A 187 -6.41 16.02 -9.37
CA PRO A 187 -5.01 16.27 -9.02
C PRO A 187 -4.66 17.75 -9.22
N SER A 188 -4.00 18.35 -8.22
CA SER A 188 -3.47 19.71 -8.31
C SER A 188 -1.95 19.76 -8.17
N ALA A 189 -1.28 20.47 -9.07
CA ALA A 189 0.17 20.66 -9.06
C ALA A 189 0.99 19.37 -8.82
N GLY A 190 0.48 18.23 -9.29
CA GLY A 190 1.01 16.90 -8.98
C GLY A 190 1.90 16.36 -10.08
N TRP A 191 3.02 15.74 -9.70
CA TRP A 191 3.87 15.03 -10.66
C TRP A 191 3.32 13.66 -11.02
N CYS A 192 3.69 13.16 -12.18
CA CYS A 192 3.20 11.90 -12.70
C CYS A 192 3.83 10.69 -11.98
N SER A 193 5.15 10.57 -12.02
CA SER A 193 5.90 9.48 -11.38
C SER A 193 7.29 9.96 -10.94
N PHE A 194 7.99 9.11 -10.18
CA PHE A 194 9.40 9.37 -9.85
C PHE A 194 10.31 9.35 -11.08
N ASP A 195 9.89 8.73 -12.19
CA ASP A 195 10.66 8.69 -13.44
C ASP A 195 10.63 10.02 -14.19
N THR A 196 9.55 10.80 -14.08
CA THR A 196 9.41 12.10 -14.75
C THR A 196 9.93 13.25 -13.90
N TYR A 197 9.68 13.19 -12.58
CA TYR A 197 9.98 14.28 -11.65
C TYR A 197 11.33 14.14 -10.93
N GLY A 198 11.80 12.90 -10.79
CA GLY A 198 13.06 12.58 -10.13
C GLY A 198 14.02 11.86 -11.06
N SER A 199 14.71 10.86 -10.52
CA SER A 199 15.54 9.92 -11.28
C SER A 199 15.55 8.58 -10.56
N ARG A 200 15.48 7.49 -11.31
CA ARG A 200 15.70 6.14 -10.77
C ARG A 200 17.06 5.59 -11.20
N PRO A 201 17.65 4.67 -10.42
CA PRO A 201 18.86 3.99 -10.83
C PRO A 201 18.66 3.23 -12.15
N GLU A 202 19.60 3.40 -13.07
CA GLU A 202 19.71 2.63 -14.32
C GLU A 202 20.64 1.43 -14.10
N GLY A 203 20.44 0.34 -14.84
CA GLY A 203 21.28 -0.86 -14.69
C GLY A 203 20.73 -2.07 -15.42
N SER A 204 21.51 -3.16 -15.44
CA SER A 204 21.13 -4.45 -16.01
C SER A 204 19.87 -5.04 -15.36
N LEU A 205 19.61 -4.70 -14.09
CA LEU A 205 18.48 -5.20 -13.29
C LEU A 205 17.33 -4.20 -13.17
N ARG A 206 17.36 -3.10 -13.92
CA ARG A 206 16.34 -2.05 -13.84
C ARG A 206 14.92 -2.60 -13.95
N GLN A 207 14.65 -3.50 -14.90
CA GLN A 207 13.31 -4.05 -15.12
C GLN A 207 12.79 -4.79 -13.89
N LEU A 208 13.66 -5.52 -13.18
CA LEU A 208 13.31 -6.24 -11.96
C LEU A 208 12.93 -5.29 -10.83
N TRP A 209 13.75 -4.25 -10.60
CA TRP A 209 13.49 -3.26 -9.54
C TRP A 209 12.25 -2.41 -9.84
N HIS A 210 12.06 -2.03 -11.11
CA HIS A 210 10.87 -1.32 -11.57
C HIS A 210 9.63 -2.19 -11.43
N GLY A 211 9.68 -3.48 -11.78
CA GLY A 211 8.57 -4.40 -11.57
C GLY A 211 8.19 -4.56 -10.10
N ALA A 212 9.18 -4.56 -9.20
CA ALA A 212 8.96 -4.59 -7.76
C ALA A 212 8.33 -3.32 -7.17
N ASP A 213 8.29 -2.24 -7.95
CA ASP A 213 7.63 -0.98 -7.64
C ASP A 213 6.69 -0.55 -8.79
N GLY A 214 6.12 -1.53 -9.51
CA GLY A 214 5.37 -1.27 -10.73
C GLY A 214 4.13 -0.40 -10.52
N ALA A 215 3.56 -0.41 -9.30
CA ALA A 215 2.46 0.47 -8.91
C ALA A 215 2.82 1.97 -9.01
N SER A 216 4.11 2.32 -8.97
CA SER A 216 4.59 3.70 -9.09
C SER A 216 4.68 4.18 -10.54
N ASP A 217 4.48 3.30 -11.53
CA ASP A 217 4.41 3.65 -12.95
C ASP A 217 2.99 4.13 -13.32
N THR A 218 2.69 5.36 -12.91
CA THR A 218 1.38 5.99 -13.12
C THR A 218 0.96 6.02 -14.59
N LEU A 219 1.88 6.27 -15.52
CA LEU A 219 1.56 6.40 -16.95
C LEU A 219 1.10 5.07 -17.55
N SER A 220 1.79 3.98 -17.23
CA SER A 220 1.43 2.65 -17.74
C SER A 220 0.07 2.15 -17.25
N LEU A 221 -0.42 2.72 -16.13
CA LEU A 221 -1.72 2.39 -15.54
C LEU A 221 -2.82 3.42 -15.86
N LEU A 222 -2.51 4.52 -16.54
CA LEU A 222 -3.42 5.65 -16.76
C LEU A 222 -4.75 5.27 -17.45
N ALA A 223 -4.71 4.26 -18.32
CA ALA A 223 -5.89 3.76 -19.03
C ALA A 223 -7.01 3.24 -18.10
N ASN A 224 -6.69 2.90 -16.86
CA ASN A 224 -7.69 2.54 -15.84
C ASN A 224 -8.69 3.69 -15.55
N LEU A 225 -8.39 4.92 -15.98
CA LEU A 225 -9.22 6.11 -15.74
C LEU A 225 -10.23 6.44 -16.86
N GLN A 226 -10.38 5.60 -17.90
CA GLN A 226 -11.20 5.87 -19.11
C GLN A 226 -12.62 6.40 -18.88
N THR A 227 -13.23 6.13 -17.71
CA THR A 227 -14.62 6.53 -17.39
C THR A 227 -14.72 7.48 -16.20
N LYS A 228 -13.59 7.93 -15.65
CA LYS A 228 -13.56 8.72 -14.43
C LYS A 228 -13.58 10.22 -14.77
N PRO A 229 -14.49 11.01 -14.17
CA PRO A 229 -14.40 12.46 -14.22
C PRO A 229 -13.06 12.94 -13.67
N LEU A 230 -12.31 13.68 -14.48
CA LEU A 230 -10.95 14.12 -14.17
C LEU A 230 -10.80 15.63 -14.38
N PHE A 231 -10.39 16.35 -13.34
CA PHE A 231 -10.13 17.79 -13.36
C PHE A 231 -8.68 18.10 -12.94
N ILE A 232 -7.85 18.54 -13.88
CA ILE A 232 -6.44 18.87 -13.63
C ILE A 232 -6.32 20.36 -13.29
N LEU A 233 -5.66 20.69 -12.17
CA LEU A 233 -5.42 22.07 -11.74
C LEU A 233 -3.92 22.36 -11.57
N HIS A 234 -3.37 23.34 -12.28
CA HIS A 234 -1.94 23.67 -12.15
C HIS A 234 -1.68 25.17 -12.27
N GLY A 235 -0.62 25.68 -11.65
CA GLY A 235 -0.14 27.04 -11.88
C GLY A 235 0.77 27.10 -13.11
N GLU A 236 0.58 28.08 -14.01
CA GLU A 236 1.38 28.19 -15.24
C GLU A 236 2.87 28.50 -14.97
N ALA A 237 3.17 29.17 -13.84
CA ALA A 237 4.51 29.57 -13.44
C ALA A 237 5.06 28.74 -12.27
N ASP A 238 4.57 27.50 -12.08
CA ASP A 238 5.05 26.58 -11.04
C ASP A 238 6.51 26.18 -11.27
N ASP A 239 7.38 26.54 -10.32
CA ASP A 239 8.83 26.28 -10.32
C ASP A 239 9.23 25.10 -9.43
N ASN A 240 8.29 24.50 -8.71
CA ASN A 240 8.50 23.33 -7.85
C ASN A 240 8.09 22.05 -8.58
N VAL A 241 6.86 21.97 -9.05
CA VAL A 241 6.36 20.90 -9.93
C VAL A 241 6.06 21.56 -11.26
N PRO A 242 6.97 21.48 -12.25
CA PRO A 242 6.80 22.19 -13.51
C PRO A 242 5.45 21.89 -14.16
N VAL A 243 4.82 22.90 -14.75
CA VAL A 243 3.53 22.76 -15.44
C VAL A 243 3.53 21.67 -16.52
N SER A 244 4.71 21.34 -17.06
CA SER A 244 4.90 20.24 -17.99
C SER A 244 4.41 18.89 -17.45
N GLU A 245 4.40 18.66 -16.13
CA GLU A 245 3.81 17.44 -15.56
C GLU A 245 2.30 17.34 -15.84
N ALA A 246 1.56 18.44 -15.67
CA ALA A 246 0.13 18.47 -16.01
C ALA A 246 -0.11 18.40 -17.52
N GLU A 247 0.72 19.08 -18.32
CA GLU A 247 0.63 19.02 -19.79
C GLU A 247 0.91 17.61 -20.32
N ASN A 248 1.91 16.91 -19.77
CA ASN A 248 2.23 15.53 -20.13
C ASN A 248 1.08 14.58 -19.77
N MET A 249 0.49 14.73 -18.58
CA MET A 249 -0.67 13.94 -18.18
C MET A 249 -1.90 14.20 -19.05
N ALA A 250 -2.16 15.47 -19.39
CA ALA A 250 -3.22 15.84 -20.32
C ALA A 250 -3.00 15.21 -21.70
N ALA A 251 -1.78 15.31 -22.25
CA ALA A 251 -1.43 14.70 -23.53
C ALA A 251 -1.58 13.17 -23.50
N ALA A 252 -1.20 12.51 -22.40
CA ALA A 252 -1.41 11.07 -22.23
C ALA A 252 -2.89 10.70 -22.16
N CYS A 253 -3.71 11.51 -21.46
CA CYS A 253 -5.17 11.35 -21.44
C CYS A 253 -5.77 11.50 -22.85
N GLU A 254 -5.35 12.51 -23.62
CA GLU A 254 -5.79 12.70 -25.01
C GLU A 254 -5.45 11.49 -25.90
N GLN A 255 -4.23 10.95 -25.78
CA GLN A 255 -3.78 9.77 -26.53
C GLN A 255 -4.60 8.52 -26.21
N LEU A 256 -5.01 8.36 -24.96
CA LEU A 256 -5.85 7.25 -24.49
C LEU A 256 -7.35 7.51 -24.69
N GLY A 257 -7.74 8.73 -25.08
CA GLY A 257 -9.15 9.13 -25.20
C GLY A 257 -9.88 9.21 -23.87
N ILE A 258 -9.18 9.53 -22.78
CA ILE A 258 -9.75 9.75 -21.44
C ILE A 258 -10.32 11.16 -21.41
N ASP A 259 -11.58 11.30 -20.98
CA ASP A 259 -12.22 12.61 -20.85
C ASP A 259 -11.67 13.36 -19.62
N PHE A 260 -11.16 14.58 -19.82
CA PHE A 260 -10.69 15.44 -18.74
C PHE A 260 -11.02 16.91 -18.97
N SER A 261 -10.91 17.70 -17.91
CA SER A 261 -10.86 19.16 -17.96
C SER A 261 -9.57 19.62 -17.30
N ILE A 262 -8.96 20.69 -17.81
CA ILE A 262 -7.74 21.26 -17.25
C ILE A 262 -7.90 22.77 -17.05
N HIS A 263 -7.43 23.27 -15.91
CA HIS A 263 -7.27 24.69 -15.62
C HIS A 263 -5.82 24.99 -15.28
N LEU A 264 -5.18 25.79 -16.13
CA LEU A 264 -3.86 26.36 -15.87
C LEU A 264 -4.05 27.80 -15.40
N GLU A 265 -3.73 28.08 -14.14
CA GLU A 265 -3.90 29.42 -13.56
C GLU A 265 -2.78 30.35 -14.04
N PRO A 266 -3.08 31.40 -14.82
CA PRO A 266 -2.06 32.23 -15.45
C PRO A 266 -1.20 32.97 -14.43
N GLY A 267 0.12 32.83 -14.55
CA GLY A 267 1.10 33.48 -13.67
C GLY A 267 1.13 32.99 -12.21
N ALA A 268 0.32 32.00 -11.84
CA ALA A 268 0.40 31.38 -10.51
C ALA A 268 1.61 30.43 -10.43
N GLY A 269 2.35 30.51 -9.32
CA GLY A 269 3.43 29.58 -8.99
C GLY A 269 2.92 28.30 -8.32
N HIS A 270 3.79 27.59 -7.59
CA HIS A 270 3.43 26.32 -6.94
C HIS A 270 2.25 26.43 -5.95
N TRP A 271 2.16 27.56 -5.25
CA TRP A 271 1.10 27.83 -4.28
C TRP A 271 0.60 29.27 -4.42
N TRP A 272 -0.70 29.44 -4.70
CA TRP A 272 -1.34 30.75 -4.84
C TRP A 272 -2.52 30.97 -3.88
N GLY A 273 -2.64 30.12 -2.85
CA GLY A 273 -3.65 30.23 -1.80
C GLY A 273 -4.55 29.00 -1.72
N ASN A 274 -5.62 29.10 -0.93
CA ASN A 274 -6.55 28.00 -0.71
C ASN A 274 -7.17 27.46 -2.02
N GLN A 275 -7.19 28.27 -3.07
CA GLN A 275 -7.62 27.92 -4.42
C GLN A 275 -6.86 26.72 -5.02
N CYS A 276 -5.62 26.45 -4.61
CA CYS A 276 -4.92 25.24 -5.02
C CYS A 276 -5.64 23.95 -4.59
N MET A 277 -6.53 24.03 -3.59
CA MET A 277 -7.34 22.91 -3.10
C MET A 277 -8.83 23.12 -3.26
N ASP A 278 -9.29 24.37 -3.12
CA ASP A 278 -10.71 24.73 -3.05
C ASP A 278 -11.22 25.46 -4.31
N TRP A 279 -10.61 25.19 -5.47
CA TRP A 279 -11.05 25.74 -6.75
C TRP A 279 -12.48 25.28 -7.09
N PRO A 280 -13.39 26.18 -7.52
CA PRO A 280 -14.78 25.80 -7.83
C PRO A 280 -14.89 24.65 -8.85
N GLY A 281 -14.06 24.65 -9.89
CA GLY A 281 -14.05 23.62 -10.93
C GLY A 281 -13.82 22.19 -10.41
N ILE A 282 -13.09 22.05 -9.30
CA ILE A 282 -12.89 20.74 -8.63
C ILE A 282 -14.24 20.21 -8.15
N PHE A 283 -14.96 20.98 -7.33
CA PHE A 283 -16.20 20.54 -6.72
C PHE A 283 -17.37 20.50 -7.72
N ASP A 284 -17.35 21.35 -8.75
CA ASP A 284 -18.29 21.26 -9.87
C ASP A 284 -18.12 19.93 -10.63
N SER A 285 -16.88 19.47 -10.81
CA SER A 285 -16.60 18.16 -11.45
C SER A 285 -17.06 16.97 -10.60
N PHE A 286 -17.06 17.12 -9.27
CA PHE A 286 -17.44 16.06 -8.33
C PHE A 286 -18.96 15.95 -8.13
N ALA A 287 -19.69 17.05 -8.31
CA ALA A 287 -21.11 17.15 -7.98
C ALA A 287 -21.94 16.02 -8.60
N GLY A 288 -22.70 15.31 -7.76
CA GLY A 288 -23.60 14.22 -8.17
C GLY A 288 -22.92 12.97 -8.78
N LYS A 289 -21.58 12.89 -8.80
CA LYS A 289 -20.87 11.71 -9.33
C LYS A 289 -20.98 10.53 -8.37
N ARG A 290 -21.08 9.33 -8.94
CA ARG A 290 -21.02 8.04 -8.26
C ARG A 290 -20.28 7.05 -9.14
N ILE A 291 -19.66 6.04 -8.53
CA ILE A 291 -19.01 4.93 -9.23
C ILE A 291 -20.09 4.15 -10.00
N PRO A 292 -19.89 3.87 -11.31
CA PRO A 292 -20.85 3.12 -12.09
C PRO A 292 -21.09 1.71 -11.54
N GLN A 293 -22.36 1.32 -11.44
CA GLN A 293 -22.74 -0.03 -11.05
C GLN A 293 -22.63 -0.97 -12.26
N SER A 294 -21.72 -1.95 -12.20
CA SER A 294 -21.61 -3.06 -13.17
C SER A 294 -21.54 -2.63 -14.65
N PRO A 295 -20.50 -1.88 -15.07
CA PRO A 295 -20.36 -1.40 -16.45
C PRO A 295 -20.30 -2.54 -17.48
N LEU A 296 -20.62 -2.20 -18.74
CA LEU A 296 -20.65 -3.15 -19.86
C LEU A 296 -19.27 -3.39 -20.49
N GLN A 297 -18.36 -2.44 -20.32
CA GLN A 297 -17.00 -2.49 -20.86
C GLN A 297 -16.04 -2.22 -19.72
N LEU A 298 -14.97 -3.01 -19.66
CA LEU A 298 -13.89 -2.90 -18.71
C LEU A 298 -12.58 -2.98 -19.48
N ASP A 299 -11.59 -2.19 -19.06
CA ASP A 299 -10.21 -2.29 -19.49
C ASP A 299 -9.34 -2.06 -18.27
N PHE A 300 -8.74 -3.12 -17.73
CA PHE A 300 -8.09 -3.09 -16.42
C PHE A 300 -6.65 -3.57 -16.50
N ARG A 301 -5.74 -2.73 -16.01
CA ARG A 301 -4.32 -3.03 -15.83
C ARG A 301 -3.98 -3.03 -14.36
N THR A 302 -3.25 -4.04 -13.90
CA THR A 302 -2.66 -4.05 -12.57
C THR A 302 -1.20 -4.46 -12.65
N ALA A 303 -0.32 -3.68 -12.01
CA ALA A 303 1.09 -4.00 -11.89
C ALA A 303 1.35 -5.08 -10.81
N ASP A 304 0.48 -5.16 -9.82
CA ASP A 304 0.54 -6.12 -8.73
C ASP A 304 -0.87 -6.33 -8.16
N PRO A 305 -1.46 -7.53 -8.30
CA PRO A 305 -2.76 -7.83 -7.73
C PRO A 305 -2.88 -7.63 -6.21
N VAL A 306 -1.76 -7.56 -5.47
CA VAL A 306 -1.80 -7.20 -4.03
C VAL A 306 -2.11 -5.72 -3.82
N ILE A 307 -1.75 -4.86 -4.76
CA ILE A 307 -2.06 -3.42 -4.70
C ILE A 307 -3.51 -3.18 -5.09
N ASP A 308 -3.92 -3.77 -6.20
CA ASP A 308 -5.31 -3.84 -6.65
C ASP A 308 -5.51 -5.01 -7.62
N SER A 309 -6.43 -5.88 -7.26
CA SER A 309 -6.81 -7.06 -8.05
C SER A 309 -8.12 -6.87 -8.81
N SER A 310 -8.93 -5.86 -8.51
CA SER A 310 -10.35 -5.90 -8.82
C SER A 310 -10.82 -4.67 -9.58
N HIS A 311 -11.49 -4.92 -10.71
CA HIS A 311 -12.16 -3.86 -11.47
C HIS A 311 -13.61 -4.25 -11.72
N HIS A 312 -14.50 -3.62 -10.96
CA HIS A 312 -15.93 -3.87 -10.89
C HIS A 312 -16.28 -5.34 -10.64
N TRP A 313 -16.54 -6.09 -11.71
CA TRP A 313 -16.98 -7.50 -11.66
C TRP A 313 -15.90 -8.49 -12.11
N LEU A 314 -14.69 -8.00 -12.35
CA LEU A 314 -13.51 -8.82 -12.63
C LEU A 314 -12.52 -8.74 -11.48
N THR A 315 -11.80 -9.83 -11.24
CA THR A 315 -10.67 -9.84 -10.31
C THR A 315 -9.54 -10.66 -10.89
N VAL A 316 -8.35 -10.07 -11.04
CA VAL A 316 -7.11 -10.76 -11.40
C VAL A 316 -6.56 -11.40 -10.14
N GLU A 317 -6.54 -12.72 -10.08
CA GLU A 317 -6.10 -13.48 -8.90
C GLU A 317 -4.60 -13.72 -8.94
N GLN A 318 -4.07 -14.08 -10.12
CA GLN A 318 -2.67 -14.45 -10.29
C GLN A 318 -2.17 -14.07 -11.70
N PRO A 319 -1.01 -13.39 -11.79
CA PRO A 319 -0.31 -13.22 -13.05
C PRO A 319 0.42 -14.51 -13.46
N LEU A 320 0.89 -14.58 -14.71
CA LEU A 320 1.84 -15.62 -15.15
C LEU A 320 3.27 -15.22 -14.79
N ARG A 321 3.62 -13.96 -15.01
CA ARG A 321 4.91 -13.33 -14.68
C ARG A 321 4.66 -12.22 -13.67
N TYR A 322 5.16 -12.41 -12.45
CA TYR A 322 5.12 -11.40 -11.40
C TYR A 322 6.09 -10.26 -11.74
N GLY A 323 5.75 -9.03 -11.34
CA GLY A 323 6.53 -7.83 -11.68
C GLY A 323 6.28 -7.27 -13.08
N GLU A 324 5.45 -7.92 -13.89
CA GLU A 324 4.94 -7.42 -15.16
C GLU A 324 3.46 -7.07 -15.04
N ILE A 325 2.99 -6.07 -15.80
CA ILE A 325 1.58 -5.66 -15.79
C ILE A 325 0.70 -6.81 -16.30
N SER A 326 -0.38 -7.11 -15.56
CA SER A 326 -1.49 -7.92 -16.04
C SER A 326 -2.54 -7.02 -16.67
N HIS A 327 -3.06 -7.41 -17.84
CA HIS A 327 -4.13 -6.69 -18.53
C HIS A 327 -5.30 -7.61 -18.84
N ILE A 328 -6.50 -7.16 -18.45
CA ILE A 328 -7.76 -7.83 -18.79
C ILE A 328 -8.74 -6.81 -19.37
N SER A 329 -9.28 -7.12 -20.53
CA SER A 329 -10.33 -6.33 -21.18
C SER A 329 -11.57 -7.17 -21.32
N ALA A 330 -12.74 -6.59 -21.09
CA ALA A 330 -13.98 -7.33 -21.19
C ALA A 330 -15.15 -6.50 -21.70
N LYS A 331 -16.02 -7.16 -22.47
CA LYS A 331 -17.26 -6.60 -23.01
C LYS A 331 -18.43 -7.52 -22.75
N ARG A 332 -19.38 -7.06 -21.94
CA ARG A 332 -20.63 -7.77 -21.64
C ARG A 332 -21.68 -7.55 -22.72
N ALA A 333 -22.46 -8.60 -22.96
CA ALA A 333 -23.68 -8.50 -23.75
C ALA A 333 -24.73 -7.67 -22.99
N LYS A 334 -25.44 -6.79 -23.69
CA LYS A 334 -26.49 -5.93 -23.10
C LYS A 334 -27.63 -6.73 -22.42
N ASN A 335 -27.85 -7.97 -22.85
CA ASN A 335 -28.84 -8.86 -22.25
C ASN A 335 -28.33 -9.60 -21.00
N GLY A 336 -27.10 -9.33 -20.55
CA GLY A 336 -26.46 -9.95 -19.38
C GLY A 336 -26.04 -11.40 -19.57
N SER A 337 -26.35 -12.05 -20.71
CA SER A 337 -26.17 -13.50 -20.89
C SER A 337 -24.71 -13.94 -21.05
N GLY A 338 -23.80 -13.03 -21.35
CA GLY A 338 -22.40 -13.39 -21.54
C GLY A 338 -21.44 -12.22 -21.69
N ALA A 339 -20.16 -12.56 -21.80
CA ALA A 339 -19.05 -11.62 -21.96
C ALA A 339 -18.00 -12.15 -22.97
N ALA A 340 -17.32 -11.23 -23.64
CA ALA A 340 -16.08 -11.50 -24.36
C ALA A 340 -14.92 -10.89 -23.55
N ILE A 341 -13.85 -11.65 -23.33
CA ILE A 341 -12.72 -11.32 -22.47
C ILE A 341 -11.43 -11.57 -23.26
N THR A 342 -10.48 -10.65 -23.15
CA THR A 342 -9.11 -10.82 -23.63
C THR A 342 -8.14 -10.61 -22.48
N THR A 343 -7.06 -11.40 -22.46
CA THR A 343 -6.10 -11.39 -21.36
C THR A 343 -4.64 -11.27 -21.84
N GLU A 344 -3.81 -10.62 -21.04
CA GLU A 344 -2.36 -10.57 -21.17
C GLU A 344 -1.73 -10.71 -19.78
N ASN A 345 -0.74 -11.60 -19.66
CA ASN A 345 -0.06 -11.91 -18.40
C ASN A 345 -1.03 -12.31 -17.24
N ILE A 346 -2.03 -13.16 -17.51
CA ILE A 346 -2.97 -13.65 -16.50
C ILE A 346 -2.96 -15.17 -16.45
N ARG A 347 -2.72 -15.72 -15.25
CA ARG A 347 -2.85 -17.15 -14.96
C ARG A 347 -4.26 -17.46 -14.49
N MET A 348 -4.79 -16.67 -13.57
CA MET A 348 -6.10 -16.91 -12.98
C MET A 348 -6.86 -15.60 -12.76
N PHE A 349 -8.14 -15.60 -13.08
CA PHE A 349 -9.03 -14.49 -12.79
C PHE A 349 -10.43 -14.99 -12.40
N LYS A 350 -11.17 -14.14 -11.69
CA LYS A 350 -12.54 -14.34 -11.23
C LYS A 350 -13.48 -13.39 -11.98
N VAL A 351 -14.65 -13.91 -12.32
CA VAL A 351 -15.82 -13.15 -12.77
C VAL A 351 -16.89 -13.21 -11.68
N ASP A 352 -17.27 -12.06 -11.13
CA ASP A 352 -18.29 -11.93 -10.08
C ASP A 352 -19.67 -11.57 -10.65
N LEU A 353 -20.08 -12.31 -11.69
CA LEU A 353 -21.39 -12.18 -12.31
C LEU A 353 -21.93 -13.54 -12.75
N PRO A 354 -23.26 -13.74 -12.70
CA PRO A 354 -23.89 -14.91 -13.28
C PRO A 354 -23.90 -14.79 -14.81
N LEU A 355 -22.94 -15.42 -15.48
CA LEU A 355 -22.86 -15.49 -16.94
C LEU A 355 -23.27 -16.88 -17.43
N GLN A 356 -23.98 -16.96 -18.56
CA GLN A 356 -24.34 -18.24 -19.20
C GLN A 356 -23.32 -18.65 -20.28
N ARG A 357 -22.64 -17.66 -20.87
CA ARG A 357 -21.65 -17.85 -21.93
C ARG A 357 -20.49 -16.87 -21.74
N VAL A 358 -19.26 -17.33 -21.95
CA VAL A 358 -18.07 -16.48 -21.96
C VAL A 358 -17.17 -16.89 -23.11
N ASN A 359 -16.64 -15.91 -23.85
CA ASN A 359 -15.54 -16.12 -24.77
C ASN A 359 -14.27 -15.53 -24.15
N ILE A 360 -13.21 -16.32 -23.98
CA ILE A 360 -11.94 -15.89 -23.39
C ILE A 360 -10.84 -16.20 -24.39
N ASP A 361 -10.17 -15.17 -24.92
CA ASP A 361 -9.09 -15.31 -25.92
C ASP A 361 -9.50 -16.19 -27.12
N GLY A 362 -10.77 -16.12 -27.54
CA GLY A 362 -11.32 -16.93 -28.62
C GLY A 362 -11.89 -18.29 -28.19
N GLN A 363 -11.61 -18.79 -26.98
CA GLN A 363 -12.18 -20.02 -26.43
C GLN A 363 -13.60 -19.79 -25.90
N GLU A 364 -14.57 -20.61 -26.34
CA GLU A 364 -15.96 -20.50 -25.90
C GLU A 364 -16.32 -21.42 -24.73
N PHE A 365 -17.00 -20.85 -23.74
CA PHE A 365 -17.67 -21.54 -22.63
C PHE A 365 -19.18 -21.28 -22.72
N GLN A 366 -20.00 -22.33 -22.62
CA GLN A 366 -21.45 -22.25 -22.75
C GLN A 366 -22.15 -23.07 -21.68
N SER A 367 -23.42 -22.72 -21.37
CA SER A 367 -24.23 -23.37 -20.33
C SER A 367 -23.55 -23.34 -18.96
N ILE A 368 -22.85 -22.25 -18.65
CA ILE A 368 -22.14 -22.09 -17.38
C ILE A 368 -23.16 -21.90 -16.27
N GLU A 369 -23.09 -22.75 -15.25
CA GLU A 369 -23.87 -22.58 -14.03
C GLU A 369 -23.20 -21.54 -13.15
N ALA A 370 -23.97 -20.57 -12.66
CA ALA A 370 -23.45 -19.56 -11.76
C ALA A 370 -23.01 -20.21 -10.43
N GLY A 371 -21.77 -19.94 -10.01
CA GLY A 371 -21.27 -20.32 -8.70
C GLY A 371 -21.71 -19.30 -7.63
N PRO A 372 -21.93 -19.72 -6.37
CA PRO A 372 -22.34 -18.82 -5.28
C PRO A 372 -21.26 -17.78 -4.91
N HIS A 373 -20.02 -17.98 -5.35
CA HIS A 373 -18.88 -17.12 -5.03
C HIS A 373 -18.23 -16.52 -6.29
N GLY A 374 -18.85 -16.64 -7.46
CA GLY A 374 -18.28 -16.26 -8.75
C GLY A 374 -17.75 -17.45 -9.55
N LEU A 375 -17.15 -17.15 -10.71
CA LEU A 375 -16.58 -18.11 -11.66
C LEU A 375 -15.09 -17.84 -11.81
N TRP A 376 -14.24 -18.85 -11.66
CA TRP A 376 -12.80 -18.71 -11.87
C TRP A 376 -12.39 -19.35 -13.18
N PHE A 377 -11.49 -18.70 -13.89
CA PHE A 377 -10.86 -19.24 -15.08
C PHE A 377 -9.36 -19.31 -14.83
N VAL A 378 -8.79 -20.48 -15.09
CA VAL A 378 -7.35 -20.73 -14.96
C VAL A 378 -6.77 -21.11 -16.32
N ARG A 379 -5.65 -20.49 -16.67
CA ARG A 379 -4.89 -20.82 -17.86
C ARG A 379 -4.09 -22.09 -17.60
N GLN A 380 -4.12 -23.00 -18.57
CA GLN A 380 -3.20 -24.13 -18.66
C GLN A 380 -2.01 -23.70 -19.53
N GLY A 381 -0.80 -23.92 -19.02
CA GLY A 381 0.44 -23.58 -19.74
C GLY A 381 0.93 -22.14 -19.54
N GLY A 382 2.05 -21.82 -20.21
CA GLY A 382 2.78 -20.56 -20.09
C GLY A 382 2.44 -19.54 -21.19
N LEU A 383 3.03 -18.34 -21.10
CA LEU A 383 2.82 -17.26 -22.08
C LEU A 383 3.29 -17.61 -23.50
N GLU A 384 4.29 -18.48 -23.61
CA GLU A 384 4.97 -18.84 -24.87
C GLU A 384 4.28 -19.98 -25.64
N ASP A 385 3.23 -20.56 -25.06
CA ASP A 385 2.50 -21.64 -25.70
C ASP A 385 1.75 -21.14 -26.94
N GLU A 386 1.81 -21.92 -28.03
CA GLU A 386 1.16 -21.58 -29.30
C GLU A 386 -0.37 -21.42 -29.18
N GLN A 387 -0.97 -22.05 -28.17
CA GLN A 387 -2.40 -21.97 -27.89
C GLN A 387 -2.65 -21.76 -26.39
N THR A 388 -3.39 -20.70 -26.06
CA THR A 388 -3.93 -20.49 -24.72
C THR A 388 -5.12 -21.40 -24.48
N ILE A 389 -5.07 -22.21 -23.43
CA ILE A 389 -6.18 -23.09 -23.01
C ILE A 389 -6.68 -22.63 -21.65
N TRP A 390 -7.96 -22.33 -21.55
CA TRP A 390 -8.63 -21.94 -20.31
C TRP A 390 -9.46 -23.09 -19.73
N GLU A 391 -9.49 -23.19 -18.41
CA GLU A 391 -10.34 -24.11 -17.66
C GLU A 391 -11.24 -23.34 -16.69
N LEU A 392 -12.53 -23.70 -16.67
CA LEU A 392 -13.49 -23.19 -15.68
C LEU A 392 -13.32 -23.94 -14.35
N ARG A 393 -13.18 -23.21 -13.25
CA ARG A 393 -13.12 -23.74 -11.88
C ARG A 393 -14.14 -23.06 -10.97
N HIS A 394 -14.67 -23.85 -10.03
CA HIS A 394 -15.53 -23.38 -8.95
C HIS A 394 -14.71 -23.28 -7.66
N GLY A 395 -13.89 -22.23 -7.57
CA GLY A 395 -12.99 -21.95 -6.45
C GLY A 395 -11.71 -21.24 -6.92
N GLY A 396 -11.24 -20.30 -6.12
CA GLY A 396 -10.04 -19.51 -6.41
C GLY A 396 -8.72 -20.25 -6.17
N PRO A 397 -7.61 -19.50 -6.06
CA PRO A 397 -6.30 -20.06 -5.70
C PRO A 397 -6.39 -20.93 -4.45
N SER A 398 -5.62 -22.01 -4.41
CA SER A 398 -5.51 -22.82 -3.19
C SER A 398 -4.88 -22.00 -2.06
N SER A 399 -5.18 -22.33 -0.80
CA SER A 399 -4.70 -21.56 0.37
C SER A 399 -3.18 -21.52 0.54
N GLY A 400 -2.45 -22.40 -0.17
CA GLY A 400 -0.99 -22.43 -0.21
C GLY A 400 -0.39 -21.68 -1.39
N GLU A 401 -1.19 -21.28 -2.39
CA GLU A 401 -0.74 -20.48 -3.52
C GLU A 401 -0.80 -18.98 -3.20
N LYS A 402 -0.02 -18.20 -3.97
CA LYS A 402 -0.12 -16.75 -4.01
C LYS A 402 -1.52 -16.31 -4.42
N ASN A 403 -1.98 -15.22 -3.84
CA ASN A 403 -3.24 -14.57 -4.15
C ASN A 403 -3.15 -13.08 -3.76
N PRO A 404 -4.14 -12.23 -4.14
CA PRO A 404 -4.12 -10.80 -3.81
C PRO A 404 -3.94 -10.50 -2.31
N GLY A 405 -4.44 -11.37 -1.43
CA GLY A 405 -4.29 -11.21 0.03
C GLY A 405 -2.99 -11.75 0.60
N ARG A 406 -2.17 -12.46 -0.19
CA ARG A 406 -0.91 -13.07 0.24
C ARG A 406 0.01 -13.32 -0.96
N SER A 407 0.84 -12.34 -1.27
CA SER A 407 1.93 -12.44 -2.24
C SER A 407 3.05 -11.47 -1.81
N GLY A 408 4.22 -11.56 -2.45
CA GLY A 408 5.18 -10.45 -2.43
C GLY A 408 4.75 -9.33 -3.39
N PRO A 409 5.58 -8.30 -3.65
CA PRO A 409 7.03 -8.21 -3.40
C PRO A 409 7.44 -8.13 -1.92
N PHE A 410 8.74 -8.13 -1.62
CA PHE A 410 9.30 -8.18 -0.26
C PHE A 410 8.66 -7.19 0.73
N LYS A 411 8.37 -5.96 0.28
CA LYS A 411 7.76 -4.92 1.12
C LYS A 411 6.37 -5.26 1.66
N ARG A 412 5.64 -6.21 1.05
CA ARG A 412 4.33 -6.67 1.55
C ARG A 412 4.43 -7.33 2.93
N ALA A 413 5.61 -7.78 3.34
CA ALA A 413 5.84 -8.32 4.68
C ALA A 413 5.61 -7.29 5.80
N PHE A 414 5.58 -5.98 5.51
CA PHE A 414 5.39 -4.93 6.51
C PHE A 414 3.94 -4.39 6.57
N ASP A 415 2.97 -5.01 5.89
CA ASP A 415 1.62 -4.44 5.74
C ASP A 415 0.62 -4.89 6.82
N ARG A 416 0.98 -5.85 7.68
CA ARG A 416 0.04 -6.50 8.61
C ARG A 416 0.60 -6.63 10.02
N ASN A 417 0.47 -5.55 10.79
CA ASN A 417 0.93 -5.44 12.19
C ASN A 417 2.29 -6.10 12.40
N PHE A 418 3.29 -5.83 11.56
CA PHE A 418 4.50 -6.65 11.55
C PHE A 418 5.31 -6.60 12.86
N VAL A 419 6.13 -7.62 13.08
CA VAL A 419 7.01 -7.80 14.26
C VAL A 419 8.44 -7.97 13.77
N LEU A 420 9.40 -7.31 14.43
CA LEU A 420 10.82 -7.45 14.16
C LEU A 420 11.43 -8.44 15.15
N VAL A 421 11.99 -9.55 14.64
CA VAL A 421 12.51 -10.66 15.44
C VAL A 421 13.97 -10.89 15.12
N TYR A 422 14.87 -10.50 16.02
CA TYR A 422 16.31 -10.69 15.85
C TYR A 422 16.78 -12.02 16.44
N GLY A 423 17.75 -12.65 15.77
CA GLY A 423 18.38 -13.88 16.26
C GLY A 423 19.25 -13.63 17.49
N SER A 424 19.11 -14.48 18.51
CA SER A 424 19.90 -14.38 19.76
C SER A 424 20.67 -15.67 20.11
N ARG A 425 20.65 -16.68 19.24
CA ARG A 425 21.39 -17.94 19.41
C ARG A 425 22.84 -17.89 18.92
N GLY A 426 23.20 -16.84 18.18
CA GLY A 426 24.56 -16.65 17.67
C GLY A 426 25.56 -16.24 18.75
N THR A 427 26.76 -15.86 18.32
CA THR A 427 27.73 -15.20 19.20
C THR A 427 27.20 -13.85 19.71
N GLU A 428 27.81 -13.31 20.78
CA GLU A 428 27.47 -11.99 21.31
C GLU A 428 27.60 -10.89 20.24
N SER A 429 28.64 -10.96 19.41
CA SER A 429 28.85 -10.00 18.32
C SER A 429 27.80 -10.11 17.21
N GLU A 430 27.41 -11.32 16.83
CA GLU A 430 26.35 -11.52 15.82
C GLU A 430 25.01 -11.04 16.36
N THR A 431 24.66 -11.42 17.58
CA THR A 431 23.42 -10.99 18.25
C THR A 431 23.35 -9.46 18.34
N ALA A 432 24.45 -8.82 18.74
CA ALA A 432 24.53 -7.36 18.82
C ALA A 432 24.32 -6.69 17.46
N GLU A 433 24.88 -7.24 16.38
CA GLU A 433 24.71 -6.70 15.03
C GLU A 433 23.27 -6.87 14.52
N LEU A 434 22.67 -8.06 14.71
CA LEU A 434 21.28 -8.33 14.30
C LEU A 434 20.28 -7.45 15.06
N LEU A 435 20.48 -7.27 16.38
CA LEU A 435 19.70 -6.33 17.19
C LEU A 435 19.88 -4.89 16.71
N ALA A 436 21.12 -4.47 16.40
CA ALA A 436 21.38 -3.13 15.91
C ALA A 436 20.64 -2.87 14.59
N ARG A 437 20.63 -3.83 13.66
CA ARG A 437 19.90 -3.72 12.40
C ARG A 437 18.39 -3.67 12.61
N ALA A 438 17.83 -4.55 13.43
CA ALA A 438 16.40 -4.57 13.72
C ALA A 438 15.94 -3.28 14.42
N ARG A 439 16.75 -2.73 15.34
CA ARG A 439 16.51 -1.43 15.96
C ARG A 439 16.56 -0.29 14.94
N TYR A 440 17.56 -0.28 14.06
CA TYR A 440 17.67 0.73 13.01
C TYR A 440 16.39 0.76 12.14
N ASP A 441 15.91 -0.40 11.69
CA ASP A 441 14.68 -0.47 10.89
C ASP A 441 13.45 0.01 11.68
N SER A 442 13.35 -0.33 12.97
CA SER A 442 12.29 0.18 13.86
C SER A 442 12.33 1.71 14.00
N GLU A 443 13.52 2.29 14.16
CA GLU A 443 13.71 3.74 14.26
C GLU A 443 13.39 4.46 12.95
N VAL A 444 13.78 3.87 11.80
CA VAL A 444 13.40 4.39 10.48
C VAL A 444 11.88 4.33 10.28
N TRP A 445 11.23 3.24 10.69
CA TRP A 445 9.77 3.13 10.66
C TRP A 445 9.12 4.19 11.55
N PHE A 446 9.62 4.40 12.77
CA PHE A 446 9.12 5.46 13.65
C PHE A 446 9.24 6.84 13.00
N TYR A 447 10.41 7.15 12.43
CA TYR A 447 10.66 8.44 11.80
C TYR A 447 9.79 8.67 10.55
N ARG A 448 9.71 7.68 9.65
CA ARG A 448 9.01 7.82 8.35
C ARG A 448 7.52 7.52 8.41
N ALA A 449 7.14 6.45 9.10
CA ALA A 449 5.77 5.95 9.17
C ALA A 449 5.04 6.41 10.42
N ASN A 450 5.66 7.25 11.27
CA ASN A 450 5.03 7.81 12.45
C ASN A 450 4.43 6.71 13.34
N GLY A 451 5.09 5.55 13.33
CA GLY A 451 4.58 4.26 13.76
C GLY A 451 5.54 3.57 14.73
N HIS A 452 5.17 2.39 15.19
CA HIS A 452 5.98 1.60 16.11
C HIS A 452 5.77 0.13 15.77
N ALA A 453 6.87 -0.57 15.50
CA ALA A 453 6.87 -2.01 15.26
C ALA A 453 7.41 -2.71 16.50
N ARG A 454 6.73 -3.78 16.93
CA ARG A 454 7.20 -4.58 18.06
C ARG A 454 8.56 -5.18 17.73
N LEU A 455 9.57 -4.91 18.55
CA LEU A 455 10.91 -5.48 18.43
C LEU A 455 11.17 -6.45 19.58
N CYS A 456 11.47 -7.71 19.28
CA CYS A 456 11.76 -8.73 20.29
C CYS A 456 12.87 -9.69 19.83
N SER A 457 13.43 -10.43 20.80
CA SER A 457 14.33 -11.55 20.51
C SER A 457 13.55 -12.75 19.98
N ASP A 458 14.23 -13.63 19.25
CA ASP A 458 13.69 -14.94 18.86
C ASP A 458 13.23 -15.80 20.06
N GLN A 459 13.88 -15.71 21.23
CA GLN A 459 13.46 -16.43 22.44
C GLN A 459 12.14 -15.90 22.99
N GLU A 460 12.00 -14.58 23.04
CA GLU A 460 10.76 -13.94 23.50
C GLU A 460 9.61 -14.21 22.51
N PHE A 461 9.89 -14.17 21.21
CA PHE A 461 8.92 -14.54 20.18
C PHE A 461 8.39 -15.97 20.35
N LEU A 462 9.25 -16.90 20.77
CA LEU A 462 8.90 -18.31 20.99
C LEU A 462 8.31 -18.59 22.38
N ASP A 463 8.32 -17.61 23.28
CA ASP A 463 7.82 -17.77 24.63
C ASP A 463 6.30 -18.03 24.61
N PRO A 464 5.82 -19.18 25.14
CA PRO A 464 4.40 -19.48 25.24
C PRO A 464 3.58 -18.39 25.96
N GLU A 465 4.16 -17.65 26.90
CA GLU A 465 3.46 -16.59 27.63
C GLU A 465 3.14 -15.37 26.75
N HIS A 466 3.83 -15.22 25.61
CA HIS A 466 3.70 -14.08 24.69
C HIS A 466 3.09 -14.47 23.32
N GLN A 467 2.66 -15.72 23.10
CA GLN A 467 2.21 -16.18 21.78
C GLN A 467 1.01 -15.41 21.21
N GLU A 468 0.10 -14.95 22.06
CA GLU A 468 -1.05 -14.14 21.63
C GLU A 468 -0.60 -12.80 21.01
N ASP A 469 0.53 -12.24 21.43
CA ASP A 469 1.06 -10.96 20.92
C ASP A 469 1.59 -11.06 19.48
N PHE A 470 1.78 -12.27 18.97
CA PHE A 470 2.40 -12.58 17.67
C PHE A 470 1.47 -13.30 16.69
N THR A 471 0.21 -13.56 17.07
CA THR A 471 -0.77 -14.27 16.24
C THR A 471 -1.33 -13.37 15.14
N GLU A 472 -1.48 -13.89 13.92
CA GLU A 472 -2.00 -13.17 12.73
C GLU A 472 -1.20 -11.92 12.31
N ARG A 473 0.06 -11.84 12.72
CA ARG A 473 1.00 -10.76 12.38
C ARG A 473 2.01 -11.25 11.35
N ASN A 474 2.44 -10.36 10.47
CA ASN A 474 3.63 -10.63 9.67
C ASN A 474 4.88 -10.62 10.57
N VAL A 475 5.89 -11.40 10.17
CA VAL A 475 7.14 -11.53 10.93
C VAL A 475 8.31 -11.09 10.05
N ILE A 476 9.18 -10.25 10.59
CA ILE A 476 10.43 -9.84 9.95
C ILE A 476 11.58 -10.48 10.73
N LEU A 477 12.25 -11.47 10.12
CA LEU A 477 13.41 -12.13 10.71
C LEU A 477 14.70 -11.43 10.36
N TYR A 478 15.60 -11.33 11.34
CA TYR A 478 16.99 -10.92 11.14
C TYR A 478 17.93 -12.07 11.52
N GLY A 479 18.80 -12.48 10.61
CA GLY A 479 19.80 -13.53 10.83
C GLY A 479 19.66 -14.73 9.89
N ASN A 480 19.86 -15.94 10.40
CA ASN A 480 19.82 -17.19 9.64
C ASN A 480 19.34 -18.36 10.52
N ALA A 481 19.22 -19.56 9.94
CA ALA A 481 18.71 -20.73 10.65
C ALA A 481 19.55 -21.15 11.88
N ASP A 482 20.85 -20.83 11.89
CA ASP A 482 21.75 -21.23 12.97
C ASP A 482 21.71 -20.25 14.16
N ASN A 483 21.46 -18.95 13.90
CA ASN A 483 21.49 -17.90 14.91
C ASN A 483 20.12 -17.31 15.30
N ASN A 484 19.04 -17.64 14.58
CA ASN A 484 17.68 -17.22 14.88
C ASN A 484 16.78 -18.43 15.17
N ALA A 485 16.39 -18.61 16.44
CA ALA A 485 15.57 -19.72 16.92
C ALA A 485 14.19 -19.80 16.26
N ALA A 486 13.64 -18.66 15.83
CA ALA A 486 12.31 -18.59 15.23
C ALA A 486 12.28 -19.11 13.78
N TRP A 487 13.44 -19.25 13.13
CA TRP A 487 13.56 -19.55 11.70
C TRP A 487 12.71 -20.76 11.26
N GLU A 488 12.95 -21.93 11.84
CA GLU A 488 12.25 -23.18 11.48
C GLU A 488 10.79 -23.23 11.97
N THR A 489 10.43 -22.32 12.89
CA THR A 489 9.07 -22.18 13.41
C THR A 489 8.19 -21.46 12.39
N VAL A 490 8.71 -20.40 11.75
CA VAL A 490 7.92 -19.56 10.84
C VAL A 490 8.17 -19.83 9.36
N LEU A 491 9.28 -20.46 8.98
CA LEU A 491 9.59 -20.85 7.59
C LEU A 491 9.44 -22.37 7.39
N ALA A 492 8.99 -22.75 6.18
CA ALA A 492 8.91 -24.15 5.78
C ALA A 492 10.31 -24.75 5.55
N ALA A 493 10.49 -26.04 5.89
CA ALA A 493 11.79 -26.71 5.79
C ALA A 493 12.24 -26.92 4.33
N ASP A 494 11.29 -26.94 3.40
CA ASP A 494 11.46 -27.06 1.96
C ASP A 494 11.40 -25.70 1.24
N ALA A 495 11.51 -24.58 1.96
CA ALA A 495 11.58 -23.26 1.36
C ALA A 495 12.73 -23.20 0.32
N PRO A 496 12.51 -22.52 -0.83
CA PRO A 496 13.46 -22.51 -1.95
C PRO A 496 14.80 -21.85 -1.62
N ILE A 497 14.84 -21.02 -0.58
CA ILE A 497 16.03 -20.33 -0.07
C ILE A 497 16.33 -20.82 1.35
N GLN A 498 17.59 -21.18 1.59
CA GLN A 498 18.08 -21.57 2.92
C GLN A 498 19.35 -20.80 3.23
N VAL A 499 19.45 -20.30 4.47
CA VAL A 499 20.57 -19.48 4.92
C VAL A 499 21.08 -20.02 6.24
N HIS A 500 22.38 -20.25 6.28
CA HIS A 500 23.14 -20.75 7.43
C HIS A 500 24.41 -19.92 7.60
N ALA A 501 25.14 -20.15 8.69
CA ALA A 501 26.46 -19.59 8.87
C ALA A 501 27.37 -19.98 7.69
N ASN A 502 27.99 -18.98 7.07
CA ASN A 502 28.88 -19.08 5.91
C ASN A 502 28.28 -19.67 4.63
N LYS A 503 26.97 -19.96 4.56
CA LYS A 503 26.36 -20.64 3.41
C LYS A 503 24.97 -20.13 3.10
N LEU A 504 24.72 -19.86 1.82
CA LEU A 504 23.38 -19.57 1.29
C LEU A 504 23.09 -20.51 0.11
N THR A 505 21.87 -21.03 0.04
CA THR A 505 21.39 -21.83 -1.10
C THR A 505 20.06 -21.30 -1.63
N LEU A 506 19.91 -21.30 -2.95
CA LEU A 506 18.68 -20.96 -3.66
C LEU A 506 18.43 -22.04 -4.72
N GLY A 507 17.43 -22.90 -4.50
CA GLY A 507 17.19 -24.06 -5.35
C GLY A 507 18.44 -24.95 -5.47
N ALA A 508 19.00 -25.07 -6.68
CA ALA A 508 20.23 -25.82 -6.94
C ALA A 508 21.52 -25.01 -6.72
N GLU A 509 21.42 -23.69 -6.60
CA GLU A 509 22.56 -22.79 -6.46
C GLU A 509 23.02 -22.69 -5.01
N SER A 510 24.32 -22.49 -4.82
CA SER A 510 24.91 -22.33 -3.49
C SER A 510 26.12 -21.40 -3.53
N TRP A 511 26.16 -20.49 -2.57
CA TRP A 511 27.28 -19.59 -2.33
C TRP A 511 27.83 -19.81 -0.92
N GLN A 512 29.14 -19.58 -0.77
CA GLN A 512 29.87 -19.74 0.48
C GLN A 512 30.59 -18.43 0.82
N GLY A 513 30.57 -18.02 2.08
CA GLY A 513 31.17 -16.78 2.57
C GLY A 513 30.40 -16.22 3.77
N ASP A 514 31.07 -15.44 4.61
CA ASP A 514 30.49 -14.73 5.77
C ASP A 514 29.92 -13.34 5.40
N ASP A 515 30.11 -12.93 4.14
CA ASP A 515 29.71 -11.66 3.56
C ASP A 515 28.48 -11.77 2.64
N LEU A 516 27.72 -12.88 2.71
CA LEU A 516 26.49 -13.05 1.94
C LEU A 516 25.29 -12.51 2.71
N ALA A 517 24.39 -11.84 1.99
CA ALA A 517 23.13 -11.35 2.49
C ALA A 517 22.00 -11.67 1.51
N ALA A 518 20.78 -11.74 2.01
CA ALA A 518 19.60 -11.83 1.19
C ALA A 518 18.40 -11.13 1.81
N THR A 519 17.52 -10.60 0.96
CA THR A 519 16.14 -10.27 1.34
C THR A 519 15.21 -11.25 0.67
N PHE A 520 14.22 -11.75 1.40
CA PHE A 520 13.14 -12.51 0.77
C PHE A 520 11.84 -12.49 1.57
N VAL A 521 10.72 -12.73 0.89
CA VAL A 521 9.40 -12.89 1.50
C VAL A 521 8.81 -14.27 1.19
N LEU A 522 8.26 -14.93 2.21
CA LEU A 522 7.62 -16.24 2.10
C LEU A 522 6.35 -16.32 2.95
N PRO A 523 5.47 -17.31 2.70
CA PRO A 523 4.37 -17.65 3.59
C PRO A 523 4.85 -17.97 5.00
N ARG A 524 4.20 -17.37 6.02
CA ARG A 524 4.33 -17.88 7.40
C ARG A 524 3.76 -19.29 7.49
N LYS A 525 4.61 -20.22 7.92
CA LYS A 525 4.28 -21.64 8.12
C LYS A 525 3.07 -21.78 9.05
N GLY A 526 2.09 -22.58 8.63
CA GLY A 526 0.89 -22.88 9.42
C GLY A 526 -0.19 -21.80 9.41
N GLU A 527 0.02 -20.67 8.75
CA GLU A 527 -0.97 -19.59 8.61
C GLU A 527 -1.35 -19.33 7.15
N HIS A 528 -2.51 -18.70 6.91
CA HIS A 528 -3.08 -18.51 5.56
C HIS A 528 -3.04 -17.07 5.03
N HIS A 529 -2.77 -16.06 5.87
CA HIS A 529 -2.85 -14.64 5.50
C HIS A 529 -1.59 -13.84 5.84
N THR A 530 -0.60 -14.48 6.46
CA THR A 530 0.59 -13.82 6.98
C THR A 530 1.84 -14.19 6.20
N LEU A 531 2.77 -13.25 6.17
CA LEU A 531 4.05 -13.34 5.48
C LEU A 531 5.21 -13.30 6.49
N VAL A 532 6.33 -13.87 6.08
CA VAL A 532 7.63 -13.74 6.73
C VAL A 532 8.55 -13.00 5.77
N GLY A 533 8.95 -11.79 6.12
CA GLY A 533 10.07 -11.09 5.49
C GLY A 533 11.36 -11.45 6.20
N VAL A 534 12.46 -11.58 5.48
CA VAL A 534 13.75 -11.95 6.08
C VAL A 534 14.85 -11.03 5.58
N PHE A 535 15.59 -10.42 6.50
CA PHE A 535 16.93 -9.87 6.26
C PHE A 535 17.95 -10.94 6.67
N ALA A 536 18.28 -11.78 5.72
CA ALA A 536 19.15 -12.92 5.95
C ALA A 536 20.62 -12.56 5.79
N SER A 537 21.47 -13.20 6.58
CA SER A 537 22.92 -12.99 6.53
C SER A 537 23.67 -14.24 6.93
N THR A 538 24.76 -14.57 6.23
CA THR A 538 25.60 -15.74 6.56
C THR A 538 26.65 -15.46 7.64
N GLY A 539 26.86 -14.20 7.99
CA GLY A 539 27.79 -13.76 9.03
C GLY A 539 27.63 -12.27 9.35
N THR A 540 28.49 -11.74 10.24
CA THR A 540 28.43 -10.32 10.66
C THR A 540 28.71 -9.36 9.49
N ALA A 541 29.59 -9.73 8.55
CA ALA A 541 29.82 -8.93 7.36
C ALA A 541 28.56 -8.84 6.49
N GLY A 542 27.90 -9.98 6.21
CA GLY A 542 26.62 -10.02 5.52
C GLY A 542 25.52 -9.23 6.23
N ALA A 543 25.43 -9.31 7.56
CA ALA A 543 24.45 -8.55 8.34
C ALA A 543 24.62 -7.03 8.15
N ARG A 544 25.87 -6.56 8.08
CA ARG A 544 26.20 -5.14 7.82
C ARG A 544 25.91 -4.70 6.39
N LEU A 545 26.02 -5.60 5.41
CA LEU A 545 25.58 -5.28 4.05
C LEU A 545 24.09 -4.97 4.03
N GLY A 546 23.30 -5.53 4.94
CA GLY A 546 21.89 -5.23 5.04
C GLY A 546 21.57 -3.73 5.18
N TYR A 547 22.46 -2.89 5.74
CA TYR A 547 22.21 -1.44 5.86
C TYR A 547 22.23 -0.69 4.52
N THR A 548 22.65 -1.32 3.42
CA THR A 548 22.50 -0.74 2.07
C THR A 548 21.05 -0.81 1.58
N LEU A 549 20.21 -1.61 2.24
CA LEU A 549 18.80 -1.76 1.91
C LEU A 549 17.97 -0.70 2.61
N ALA A 550 16.96 -0.19 1.91
CA ALA A 550 16.11 0.88 2.38
C ALA A 550 14.62 0.57 2.04
N PRO A 551 14.02 -0.45 2.70
CA PRO A 551 12.65 -0.90 2.41
C PRO A 551 11.59 0.17 2.63
N PHE A 552 11.86 1.15 3.49
CA PHE A 552 10.94 2.23 3.85
C PHE A 552 11.12 3.49 3.01
N ILE A 553 11.58 3.36 1.77
CA ILE A 553 11.68 4.47 0.81
C ILE A 553 10.72 4.21 -0.35
N SER A 554 9.92 5.22 -0.69
CA SER A 554 9.05 5.22 -1.86
C SER A 554 9.87 5.22 -3.14
N GLY A 555 9.37 4.56 -4.20
CA GLY A 555 10.14 4.39 -5.42
C GLY A 555 11.24 3.31 -5.35
N VAL A 556 11.45 2.68 -4.18
CA VAL A 556 12.38 1.55 -4.01
C VAL A 556 11.60 0.25 -3.97
N GLY A 557 11.76 -0.56 -5.01
CA GLY A 557 11.18 -1.89 -5.15
C GLY A 557 12.17 -2.99 -4.79
N TYR A 558 11.72 -3.98 -4.03
CA TYR A 558 12.45 -5.23 -3.78
C TYR A 558 11.57 -6.38 -4.24
N PRO A 559 12.01 -7.23 -5.19
CA PRO A 559 11.23 -8.37 -5.66
C PRO A 559 11.11 -9.40 -4.53
N ASP A 560 10.52 -10.55 -4.80
CA ASP A 560 10.29 -11.53 -3.73
C ASP A 560 11.57 -12.03 -3.05
N TYR A 561 12.68 -12.06 -3.79
CA TYR A 561 14.00 -12.33 -3.23
C TYR A 561 15.13 -11.59 -3.95
N ALA A 562 16.19 -11.30 -3.21
CA ALA A 562 17.48 -10.86 -3.74
C ALA A 562 18.62 -11.41 -2.87
N VAL A 563 19.69 -11.88 -3.49
CA VAL A 563 20.89 -12.48 -2.91
C VAL A 563 22.10 -11.69 -3.40
N PHE A 564 22.97 -11.28 -2.48
CA PHE A 564 24.12 -10.44 -2.80
C PHE A 564 25.25 -10.63 -1.80
N ASN A 565 26.44 -10.12 -2.13
CA ASN A 565 27.60 -10.14 -1.26
C ASN A 565 28.28 -8.76 -1.20
N SER A 566 29.44 -8.65 -0.55
CA SER A 566 30.05 -7.35 -0.29
C SER A 566 30.49 -6.61 -1.55
N LYS A 567 30.60 -7.29 -2.69
CA LYS A 567 30.95 -6.66 -3.98
C LYS A 567 29.90 -5.66 -4.45
N VAL A 568 28.67 -5.70 -3.92
CA VAL A 568 27.62 -4.70 -4.20
C VAL A 568 28.07 -3.28 -3.84
N LEU A 569 28.98 -3.13 -2.87
CA LEU A 569 29.54 -1.84 -2.48
C LEU A 569 30.48 -1.24 -3.54
N GLU A 570 31.04 -2.06 -4.43
CA GLU A 570 31.98 -1.65 -5.47
C GLU A 570 31.32 -1.57 -6.85
N SER A 571 30.41 -2.51 -7.15
CA SER A 571 29.86 -2.71 -8.50
C SER A 571 28.35 -2.57 -8.59
N GLY A 572 27.66 -2.23 -7.49
CA GLY A 572 26.20 -2.09 -7.48
C GLY A 572 25.50 -3.36 -7.98
N ASP A 573 24.54 -3.19 -8.89
CA ASP A 573 23.70 -4.26 -9.43
C ASP A 573 24.49 -5.42 -10.06
N ASP A 574 25.67 -5.17 -10.62
CA ASP A 574 26.50 -6.21 -11.25
C ASP A 574 27.05 -7.25 -10.25
N ALA A 575 26.91 -6.99 -8.94
CA ALA A 575 27.29 -7.90 -7.87
C ALA A 575 26.10 -8.59 -7.19
N ILE A 576 24.87 -8.39 -7.69
CA ILE A 576 23.72 -9.21 -7.29
C ILE A 576 23.93 -10.62 -7.82
N LEU A 577 23.82 -11.60 -6.93
CA LEU A 577 24.06 -13.01 -7.25
C LEU A 577 22.81 -13.69 -7.81
N ALA A 578 21.64 -13.33 -7.29
CA ALA A 578 20.34 -13.79 -7.78
C ALA A 578 19.25 -12.85 -7.28
N ALA A 579 18.25 -12.54 -8.08
CA ALA A 579 17.06 -11.82 -7.62
C ALA A 579 15.88 -12.15 -8.52
N GLY A 580 14.66 -12.14 -7.98
CA GLY A 580 13.50 -12.57 -8.75
C GLY A 580 12.23 -12.75 -7.95
N TRP A 581 11.29 -13.42 -8.59
CA TRP A 581 9.94 -13.69 -8.08
C TRP A 581 9.77 -15.17 -7.78
N TRP A 582 8.98 -15.50 -6.77
CA TRP A 582 8.48 -16.86 -6.61
C TRP A 582 7.31 -17.11 -7.55
N ASN A 583 7.15 -18.35 -8.00
CA ASN A 583 5.96 -18.73 -8.78
C ASN A 583 4.70 -18.72 -7.89
N GLN A 584 3.54 -19.03 -8.48
CA GLN A 584 2.26 -19.08 -7.77
C GLN A 584 2.24 -20.03 -6.57
N SER A 585 3.11 -21.05 -6.56
CA SER A 585 3.23 -22.04 -5.49
C SER A 585 4.37 -21.72 -4.51
N TRP A 586 4.91 -20.49 -4.55
CA TRP A 586 6.05 -20.05 -3.76
C TRP A 586 7.36 -20.81 -4.04
N GLY A 587 7.47 -21.43 -5.22
CA GLY A 587 8.67 -22.13 -5.68
C GLY A 587 9.59 -21.26 -6.54
N HIS A 588 10.78 -21.81 -6.83
CA HIS A 588 11.83 -21.20 -7.66
C HIS A 588 11.96 -21.94 -9.00
N GLY A 589 12.21 -21.23 -10.12
CA GLY A 589 12.47 -21.81 -11.45
C GLY A 589 12.01 -20.94 -12.64
N GLU A 590 12.29 -21.37 -13.88
CA GLU A 590 12.04 -20.60 -15.13
C GLU A 590 10.58 -20.15 -15.32
N GLU A 591 9.59 -20.93 -14.86
CA GLU A 591 8.16 -20.54 -14.92
C GLU A 591 7.76 -19.46 -13.91
N ALA A 592 8.66 -19.04 -13.01
CA ALA A 592 8.38 -18.05 -11.96
C ALA A 592 8.42 -16.60 -12.44
N GLY A 593 8.61 -16.34 -13.74
CA GLY A 593 8.92 -14.99 -14.23
C GLY A 593 10.30 -14.50 -13.79
N ALA A 594 11.19 -15.43 -13.41
CA ALA A 594 12.55 -15.12 -13.03
C ALA A 594 13.32 -14.64 -14.27
N MET A 595 13.75 -13.37 -14.25
CA MET A 595 14.93 -12.98 -15.02
C MET A 595 16.12 -13.65 -14.32
N GLU A 596 16.46 -14.89 -14.70
CA GLU A 596 17.68 -15.53 -14.19
C GLU A 596 18.89 -14.72 -14.68
N ILE A 597 19.49 -13.98 -13.76
CA ILE A 597 20.76 -13.27 -13.98
C ILE A 597 21.84 -14.36 -14.00
N ARG A 598 22.39 -14.66 -15.17
CA ARG A 598 23.51 -15.61 -15.32
C ARG A 598 24.86 -14.95 -15.08
#